data_AF-A0A0F6MR72-F1
#
_entry.id   AF-A0A0F6MR72-F1
#
_cell.length_a   1.000
_cell.length_b   1.000
_cell.length_c   1.000
_cell.angle_alpha   90.00
_cell.angle_beta   90.00
_cell.angle_gamma   90.00
#
_symmetry.space_group_name_H-M   'P 1'
#
loop_
_entity.id
_entity.type
_entity.pdbx_description
1 polymer ?
#
loop_
_entity_poly.entity_id
_entity_poly.type
_entity_poly.pdbx_seq_one_letter_code
_entity_poly.pdbx_strand_id
1 'polypeptide(L)'
;MIEYKGYIGKIEYDPEAKILHGDVINTRDVITFQGTSVAEIEKAFIDSVDDYINWCREENIEPEKPYSGKFNIRISPELHKKIAINAKSLNLSLNTFVEKALQHELASTGI
;
A
#
# COMPACT_ATOMS: atom_id res chain seq x y z
N MET A 1 5.98 6.27 -10.55
CA MET A 1 5.82 5.14 -9.63
C MET A 1 6.38 3.91 -10.32
N ILE A 2 7.01 3.02 -9.57
CA ILE A 2 7.56 1.74 -10.06
C ILE A 2 7.04 0.62 -9.14
N GLU A 3 6.93 -0.59 -9.67
CA GLU A 3 6.40 -1.74 -8.91
C GLU A 3 7.31 -2.96 -9.08
N TYR A 4 7.58 -3.67 -7.98
CA TYR A 4 8.31 -4.92 -7.99
C TYR A 4 7.83 -5.81 -6.83
N LYS A 5 7.47 -7.07 -7.14
CA LYS A 5 6.94 -8.04 -6.17
C LYS A 5 5.76 -7.52 -5.32
N GLY A 6 4.95 -6.62 -5.89
CA GLY A 6 3.80 -5.99 -5.23
C GLY A 6 4.15 -4.80 -4.32
N TYR A 7 5.43 -4.45 -4.15
CA TYR A 7 5.87 -3.22 -3.49
C TYR A 7 5.82 -2.07 -4.49
N ILE A 8 5.35 -0.89 -4.06
CA ILE A 8 5.23 0.29 -4.90
C ILE A 8 6.23 1.35 -4.45
N GLY A 9 7.19 1.64 -5.32
CA GLY A 9 8.15 2.73 -5.17
C GLY A 9 7.59 4.04 -5.73
N LYS A 10 7.54 5.07 -4.89
CA LYS A 10 7.34 6.47 -5.31
C LYS A 10 8.71 7.12 -5.45
N ILE A 11 8.95 7.82 -6.56
CA ILE A 11 10.22 8.50 -6.82
C ILE A 11 9.96 10.00 -6.90
N GLU A 12 10.82 10.77 -6.23
CA GLU A 12 10.85 12.22 -6.24
C GLU A 12 12.29 12.70 -6.46
N TYR A 13 12.46 13.86 -7.10
CA TYR A 13 13.77 14.47 -7.24
C TYR A 13 14.07 15.34 -6.01
N ASP A 14 15.19 15.08 -5.35
CA ASP A 14 15.72 15.90 -4.27
C ASP A 14 16.65 16.99 -4.87
N PRO A 15 16.24 18.27 -4.86
CA PRO A 15 17.04 19.34 -5.43
C PRO A 15 18.26 19.72 -4.61
N GLU A 16 18.27 19.46 -3.29
CA GLU A 16 19.40 19.78 -2.42
C GLU A 16 20.51 18.75 -2.58
N ALA A 17 20.16 17.47 -2.57
CA ALA A 17 21.09 16.36 -2.77
C ALA A 17 21.42 16.11 -4.25
N LYS A 18 20.61 16.65 -5.19
CA LYS A 18 20.72 16.43 -6.64
C LYS A 18 20.64 14.95 -7.03
N ILE A 19 19.75 14.22 -6.38
CA ILE A 19 19.51 12.79 -6.62
C ILE A 19 18.02 12.53 -6.82
N LEU A 20 17.71 11.37 -7.36
CA LEU A 20 16.38 10.79 -7.26
C LEU A 20 16.32 10.04 -5.93
N HIS A 21 15.29 10.33 -5.13
CA HIS A 21 14.97 9.64 -3.90
C HIS A 21 13.68 8.86 -4.10
N GLY A 22 13.57 7.68 -3.49
CA GLY A 22 12.34 6.93 -3.52
C GLY A 22 12.05 6.15 -2.25
N ASP A 23 10.75 5.99 -2.01
CA ASP A 23 10.17 5.31 -0.86
C ASP A 23 9.19 4.24 -1.32
N VAL A 24 9.16 3.12 -0.60
CA VAL A 24 8.07 2.15 -0.71
C VAL A 24 6.86 2.66 0.08
N ILE A 25 5.75 2.90 -0.61
CA ILE A 25 4.59 3.61 -0.04
C ILE A 25 3.45 2.69 0.43
N ASN A 26 3.58 1.38 0.23
CA ASN A 26 2.55 0.40 0.55
C ASN A 26 2.99 -0.62 1.62
N THR A 27 3.95 -0.22 2.45
CA THR A 27 4.42 -0.89 3.66
C THR A 27 4.42 0.08 4.84
N ARG A 28 4.42 -0.44 6.06
CA ARG A 28 4.73 0.28 7.30
C ARG A 28 6.22 0.34 7.55
N ASP A 29 6.94 -0.70 7.14
CA ASP A 29 8.40 -0.69 7.20
C ASP A 29 8.95 0.34 6.22
N VAL A 30 9.96 1.09 6.68
CA VAL A 30 10.61 2.13 5.89
C VAL A 30 11.64 1.47 4.98
N ILE A 31 11.34 1.45 3.68
CA ILE A 31 12.24 0.96 2.63
C ILE A 31 12.51 2.13 1.70
N THR A 32 13.72 2.67 1.74
CA THR A 32 14.14 3.80 0.92
C THR A 32 15.25 3.40 -0.03
N PHE A 33 15.31 4.08 -1.17
CA PHE A 33 16.30 3.84 -2.21
C PHE A 33 16.61 5.17 -2.91
N GLN A 34 17.75 5.24 -3.57
CA GLN A 34 18.19 6.47 -4.24
C GLN A 34 19.06 6.15 -5.44
N GLY A 35 19.16 7.10 -6.37
CA GLY A 35 20.05 6.99 -7.51
C GLY A 35 20.24 8.34 -8.20
N THR A 36 21.31 8.48 -8.95
CA THR A 36 21.62 9.68 -9.74
C THR A 36 21.06 9.61 -11.16
N SER A 37 20.53 8.46 -11.56
CA SER A 37 19.90 8.23 -12.86
C SER A 37 18.69 7.32 -12.73
N VAL A 38 17.84 7.30 -13.77
CA VAL A 38 16.67 6.41 -13.83
C VAL A 38 17.08 4.94 -13.68
N ALA A 39 18.12 4.51 -14.40
CA ALA A 39 18.59 3.13 -14.34
C ALA A 39 19.13 2.76 -12.94
N GLU A 40 19.82 3.69 -12.29
CA GLU A 40 20.36 3.46 -10.94
C GLU A 40 19.24 3.36 -9.91
N ILE A 41 18.24 4.24 -9.94
CA ILE A 41 17.17 4.22 -8.95
C ILE A 41 16.23 3.02 -9.14
N GLU A 42 15.97 2.58 -10.38
CA GLU A 42 15.19 1.36 -10.65
C GLU A 42 15.91 0.13 -10.11
N LYS A 43 17.23 0.04 -10.30
CA LYS A 43 18.03 -1.04 -9.72
C LYS A 43 18.04 -0.96 -8.19
N ALA A 44 18.28 0.21 -7.64
CA ALA A 44 18.31 0.42 -6.18
C ALA A 44 16.97 0.02 -5.54
N PHE A 45 15.83 0.32 -6.18
CA PHE A 45 14.53 -0.13 -5.73
C PHE A 45 14.40 -1.65 -5.66
N ILE A 46 14.79 -2.36 -6.74
CA ILE A 46 14.74 -3.83 -6.80
C ILE A 46 15.64 -4.43 -5.71
N ASP A 47 16.87 -3.93 -5.60
CA ASP A 47 17.86 -4.39 -4.62
C ASP A 47 17.33 -4.16 -3.19
N SER A 48 16.81 -2.97 -2.88
CA SER A 48 16.24 -2.66 -1.56
C SER A 48 15.03 -3.52 -1.18
N VAL A 49 14.15 -3.83 -2.13
CA VAL A 49 13.00 -4.73 -1.89
C VAL A 49 13.48 -6.17 -1.66
N ASP A 50 14.45 -6.64 -2.44
CA ASP A 50 15.00 -7.98 -2.28
C ASP A 50 15.77 -8.14 -0.96
N ASP A 51 16.54 -7.13 -0.58
CA ASP A 51 17.24 -7.07 0.71
C ASP A 51 16.25 -7.09 1.87
N TYR A 52 15.16 -6.33 1.80
CA TYR A 52 14.09 -6.36 2.82
C TYR A 52 13.49 -7.77 2.97
N ILE A 53 13.10 -8.39 1.86
CA ILE A 53 12.50 -9.73 1.87
C ILE A 53 13.50 -10.77 2.42
N ASN A 54 14.77 -10.66 2.05
CA ASN A 54 15.82 -11.56 2.52
C ASN A 54 16.07 -11.37 4.02
N TRP A 55 16.17 -10.13 4.48
CA TRP A 55 16.31 -9.81 5.90
C TRP A 55 15.13 -10.37 6.72
N CYS A 56 13.89 -10.20 6.26
CA CYS A 56 12.72 -10.80 6.91
C CYS A 56 12.86 -12.33 7.01
N ARG A 57 13.34 -12.99 5.95
CA ARG A 57 13.55 -14.44 5.94
C ARG A 57 14.63 -14.86 6.95
N GLU A 58 15.74 -14.12 7.04
CA GLU A 58 16.85 -14.39 7.97
C GLU A 58 16.42 -14.25 9.43
N GLU A 59 15.59 -13.25 9.73
CA GLU A 59 15.03 -13.02 11.07
C GLU A 59 13.81 -13.92 11.36
N ASN A 60 13.42 -14.78 10.41
CA ASN A 60 12.24 -15.65 10.50
C ASN A 60 10.94 -14.87 10.77
N ILE A 61 10.84 -13.67 10.16
CA ILE A 61 9.70 -12.76 10.15
C ILE A 61 9.03 -12.86 8.77
N GLU A 62 7.69 -12.86 8.72
CA GLU A 62 7.00 -12.74 7.43
C GLU A 62 7.17 -11.31 6.91
N PRO A 63 7.70 -11.10 5.69
CA PRO A 63 7.75 -9.76 5.11
C PRO A 63 6.33 -9.18 5.01
N GLU A 64 6.20 -7.88 5.27
CA GLU A 64 4.90 -7.24 5.19
C GLU A 64 4.35 -7.39 3.78
N LYS A 65 3.20 -8.07 3.68
CA LYS A 65 2.50 -8.24 2.41
C LYS A 65 1.83 -6.92 2.06
N PRO A 66 2.25 -6.25 0.98
CA PRO A 66 1.50 -5.12 0.48
C PRO A 66 0.10 -5.61 0.12
N TYR A 67 -0.93 -4.88 0.58
CA TYR A 67 -2.34 -5.21 0.32
C TYR A 67 -2.83 -6.56 0.88
N SER A 68 -2.68 -6.79 2.19
CA SER A 68 -3.21 -7.98 2.88
C SER A 68 -4.74 -8.22 2.79
N GLY A 69 -5.49 -7.29 2.18
CA GLY A 69 -6.97 -7.28 2.18
C GLY A 69 -7.59 -6.92 3.54
N LYS A 70 -6.80 -6.80 4.61
CA LYS A 70 -7.27 -6.40 5.93
C LYS A 70 -7.31 -4.87 6.02
N PHE A 71 -8.52 -4.31 6.03
CA PHE A 71 -8.75 -2.87 6.11
C PHE A 71 -9.42 -2.51 7.44
N ASN A 72 -8.62 -2.18 8.45
CA ASN A 72 -9.10 -1.78 9.77
C ASN A 72 -9.33 -0.27 9.81
N ILE A 73 -10.59 0.16 9.94
CA ILE A 73 -10.97 1.58 10.01
C ILE A 73 -11.73 1.91 11.29
N ARG A 74 -11.53 3.14 11.79
CA ARG A 74 -12.37 3.73 12.82
C ARG A 74 -13.38 4.65 12.15
N ILE A 75 -14.66 4.38 12.34
CA ILE A 75 -15.77 5.21 11.86
C ILE A 75 -16.67 5.63 13.03
N SER A 76 -17.51 6.64 12.82
CA SER A 76 -18.42 7.09 13.87
C SER A 76 -19.42 5.98 14.24
N PRO A 77 -19.81 5.86 15.54
CA PRO A 77 -20.80 4.87 15.97
C PRO A 77 -22.12 4.95 15.20
N GLU A 78 -22.54 6.15 14.82
CA GLU A 78 -23.76 6.38 14.04
C GLU A 78 -23.65 5.80 12.62
N LEU A 79 -22.51 6.00 11.95
CA LEU A 79 -22.29 5.46 10.62
C LEU A 79 -22.20 3.93 10.67
N HIS A 80 -21.49 3.38 11.66
CA HIS A 80 -21.44 1.94 11.89
C HIS A 80 -22.85 1.34 12.09
N LYS A 81 -23.69 1.97 12.91
CA LYS A 81 -25.09 1.54 13.11
C LYS A 81 -25.86 1.53 11.79
N LYS A 82 -25.77 2.59 10.99
CA LYS A 82 -26.46 2.67 9.70
C LYS A 82 -25.99 1.58 8.74
N ILE A 83 -24.69 1.37 8.62
CA ILE A 83 -24.12 0.33 7.74
C ILE A 83 -24.57 -1.06 8.19
N ALA A 84 -24.47 -1.37 9.49
CA ALA A 84 -24.84 -2.69 10.02
C ALA A 84 -26.31 -3.05 9.78
N ILE A 85 -27.22 -2.08 9.95
CA ILE A 85 -28.66 -2.28 9.71
C ILE A 85 -28.93 -2.52 8.22
N ASN A 86 -28.36 -1.68 7.34
CA ASN A 86 -28.57 -1.79 5.89
C ASN A 86 -27.93 -3.04 5.30
N ALA A 87 -26.71 -3.41 5.73
CA ALA A 87 -26.08 -4.64 5.29
C ALA A 87 -26.96 -5.85 5.64
N LYS A 88 -27.51 -5.89 6.87
CA LYS A 88 -28.38 -6.98 7.31
C LYS A 88 -29.71 -7.02 6.57
N SER A 89 -30.35 -5.87 6.28
CA SER A 89 -31.59 -5.85 5.50
C SER A 89 -31.39 -6.32 4.05
N LEU A 90 -30.19 -6.16 3.50
CA LEU A 90 -29.79 -6.63 2.18
C LEU A 90 -29.23 -8.07 2.17
N ASN A 91 -29.21 -8.77 3.31
CA ASN A 91 -28.55 -10.07 3.48
C ASN A 91 -27.06 -10.07 3.09
N LEU A 92 -26.36 -8.97 3.36
CA LEU A 92 -24.92 -8.80 3.13
C LEU A 92 -24.16 -8.79 4.45
N SER A 93 -22.91 -9.25 4.41
CA SER A 93 -21.97 -8.99 5.49
C SER A 93 -21.59 -7.50 5.51
N LEU A 94 -21.15 -7.00 6.67
CA LEU A 94 -20.68 -5.62 6.79
C LEU A 94 -19.48 -5.36 5.85
N ASN A 95 -18.56 -6.31 5.76
CA ASN A 95 -17.40 -6.22 4.85
C ASN A 95 -17.84 -6.14 3.39
N THR A 96 -18.78 -6.98 2.96
CA THR A 96 -19.31 -6.96 1.58
C THR A 96 -20.00 -5.65 1.25
N PHE A 97 -20.74 -5.07 2.21
CA PHE A 97 -21.37 -3.76 2.03
C PHE A 97 -20.31 -2.66 1.84
N VAL A 98 -19.27 -2.65 2.70
CA VAL A 98 -18.16 -1.70 2.62
C VAL A 98 -17.38 -1.86 1.32
N GLU A 99 -17.06 -3.09 0.92
CA GLU A 99 -16.35 -3.39 -0.33
C GLU A 99 -17.08 -2.83 -1.55
N LYS A 100 -18.41 -3.02 -1.63
CA LYS A 100 -19.22 -2.43 -2.71
C LYS A 100 -19.17 -0.90 -2.72
N ALA A 101 -19.23 -0.27 -1.54
CA ALA A 101 -19.14 1.18 -1.45
C ALA A 101 -17.77 1.69 -1.93
N LEU A 102 -16.69 0.99 -1.58
CA LEU A 102 -15.33 1.31 -2.03
C LEU A 102 -15.19 1.13 -3.56
N GLN A 103 -15.72 0.05 -4.12
CA GLN A 103 -15.74 -0.18 -5.57
C GLN A 103 -16.50 0.92 -6.32
N HIS A 104 -17.65 1.36 -5.78
CA HIS A 104 -18.42 2.45 -6.36
C HIS A 104 -17.65 3.77 -6.36
N GLU A 105 -16.92 4.07 -5.28
CA GLU A 105 -16.11 5.29 -5.16
C GLU A 105 -14.87 5.29 -6.08
N LEU A 106 -14.22 4.14 -6.26
CA LEU A 106 -13.12 4.01 -7.22
C LEU A 106 -13.62 4.22 -8.65
N ALA A 107 -14.77 3.62 -8.99
CA ALA A 107 -15.39 3.79 -10.31
C ALA A 107 -15.82 5.26 -10.57
N SER A 108 -16.20 6.01 -9.54
CA SER A 108 -16.57 7.43 -9.69
C SER A 108 -15.37 8.36 -9.81
N THR A 109 -14.21 7.97 -9.27
CA THR A 109 -12.96 8.75 -9.32
C THR A 109 -12.08 8.45 -10.55
N GLY A 110 -12.50 7.50 -11.39
CA GLY A 110 -11.88 7.24 -12.69
C GLY A 110 -10.55 6.47 -12.63
N ILE A 111 -10.33 5.73 -11.54
CA ILE A 111 -9.20 4.80 -11.35
C ILE A 111 -9.66 3.38 -11.63
#